data_AF-A0AAE0H514-F1
#
_entry.id   AF-A0AAE0H514-F1
#
_cell.length_a   1.000
_cell.length_b   1.000
_cell.length_c   1.000
_cell.angle_alpha   90.00
_cell.angle_beta   90.00
_cell.angle_gamma   90.00
#
_symmetry.space_group_name_H-M   'P 1'
#
loop_
_entity.id
_entity.type
_entity.pdbx_description
1 polymer ?
#
loop_
_entity_poly.entity_id
_entity_poly.type
_entity_poly.pdbx_seq_one_letter_code
_entity_poly.pdbx_strand_id
1 'polypeptide(L)'
;MLKENKDVIAGCYPKKAIDFEAVKNNYSKTSSQLELIQSSVKYAFNFKPQKQHKMERGVLEVLDAPTGFMMVKKSVIRRMIKAFPETEYKNDVKAYQVNENDRFFDLFQSQVFDKRYLSEDYGFCRLWQKLNGTIHADLTVKLNHIGQFSYYGDPMVYLQYSDNIQMSDKANNQPAPAPAEIEKKESQFPFMFDNNDSTESKEVKKTTQYKKPEKPDKSSVLNELLHDIENGVYMDIGTNNGDTYSKKLGTWKGFCIEANSKVFEKLKENRDGETCKCLQETVYETTDTEVSFTMFSDDIDEFSGITNKFNANDIFNVTKILNENNFKSEKITQKTKSLDVICKENEVSDIDYLAVDTCGSELEVLKGLGDRKVKVLDIKKSAVTKKVKQWIKDNDFKFYKSQDGYEYYTLK
;
A
#
# COMPACT_ATOMS: atom_id res chain seq x y z
N MET A 1 19.23 -1.35 -6.38
CA MET A 1 19.85 -0.35 -7.29
C MET A 1 21.23 0.17 -6.86
N LEU A 2 21.40 0.98 -5.80
CA LEU A 2 22.74 1.54 -5.43
C LEU A 2 23.83 0.47 -5.26
N LYS A 3 23.49 -0.61 -4.54
CA LYS A 3 24.39 -1.76 -4.30
C LYS A 3 24.84 -2.48 -5.57
N GLU A 4 24.09 -2.34 -6.67
CA GLU A 4 24.33 -3.04 -7.93
C GLU A 4 25.39 -2.34 -8.80
N ASN A 5 25.74 -1.10 -8.46
CA ASN A 5 26.83 -0.31 -9.07
C ASN A 5 26.84 -0.30 -10.62
N LYS A 6 25.66 -0.32 -11.24
CA LYS A 6 25.50 -0.25 -12.69
C LYS A 6 25.57 1.20 -13.17
N ASP A 7 26.04 1.41 -14.40
CA ASP A 7 26.15 2.74 -15.00
C ASP A 7 24.79 3.39 -15.24
N VAL A 8 23.84 2.59 -15.71
CA VAL A 8 22.42 2.93 -15.86
C VAL A 8 21.59 1.76 -15.33
N ILE A 9 20.71 2.04 -14.36
CA ILE A 9 19.77 1.08 -13.79
C ILE A 9 18.43 1.76 -13.49
N ALA A 10 17.31 1.07 -13.72
CA ALA A 10 15.97 1.61 -13.47
C ALA A 10 15.07 0.63 -12.71
N GLY A 11 14.23 1.16 -11.83
CA GLY A 11 13.01 0.50 -11.40
C GLY A 11 11.92 0.74 -12.44
N CYS A 12 11.25 -0.32 -12.88
CA CYS A 12 10.30 -0.22 -13.98
C CYS A 12 8.86 -0.20 -13.48
N TYR A 13 8.11 0.81 -13.88
CA TYR A 13 6.68 0.94 -13.54
C TYR A 13 5.79 0.34 -14.64
N PRO A 14 4.56 -0.08 -14.31
CA PRO A 14 3.59 -0.54 -15.29
C PRO A 14 3.09 0.64 -16.15
N LYS A 15 2.82 0.38 -17.43
CA LYS A 15 2.12 1.30 -18.32
C LYS A 15 0.71 1.55 -17.76
N LYS A 16 0.15 2.72 -18.08
CA LYS A 16 -1.21 3.13 -17.70
C LYS A 16 -2.28 2.41 -18.54
N ALA A 17 -2.19 1.08 -18.61
CA ALA A 17 -3.11 0.24 -19.36
C ALA A 17 -3.19 -1.16 -18.72
N ILE A 18 -4.40 -1.67 -18.58
CA ILE A 18 -4.67 -3.06 -18.22
C ILE A 18 -4.76 -3.85 -19.52
N ASP A 19 -4.08 -5.00 -19.57
CA ASP A 19 -4.21 -5.96 -20.65
C ASP A 19 -5.36 -6.92 -20.33
N PHE A 20 -6.54 -6.67 -20.92
CA PHE A 20 -7.74 -7.46 -20.63
C PHE A 20 -7.66 -8.92 -21.14
N GLU A 21 -6.83 -9.20 -22.15
CA GLU A 21 -6.56 -10.59 -22.55
C GLU A 21 -5.71 -11.29 -21.50
N ALA A 22 -4.70 -10.61 -20.94
CA ALA A 22 -3.95 -11.14 -19.80
C ALA A 22 -4.86 -11.35 -18.58
N VAL A 23 -5.79 -10.44 -18.29
CA VAL A 23 -6.80 -10.63 -17.22
C VAL A 23 -7.58 -11.91 -17.45
N LYS A 24 -8.12 -12.11 -18.66
CA LYS A 24 -8.89 -13.30 -19.02
C LYS A 24 -8.07 -14.59 -18.87
N ASN A 25 -6.82 -14.58 -19.31
CA ASN A 25 -5.93 -15.74 -19.29
C ASN A 25 -5.37 -16.07 -17.90
N ASN A 26 -5.21 -15.06 -17.04
CA ASN A 26 -4.60 -15.19 -15.73
C ASN A 26 -5.63 -15.35 -14.61
N TYR A 27 -6.91 -15.01 -14.86
CA TYR A 27 -7.98 -15.05 -13.86
C TYR A 27 -8.04 -16.37 -13.07
N SER A 28 -7.97 -17.51 -13.76
CA SER A 28 -8.01 -18.84 -13.12
C SER A 28 -6.66 -19.33 -12.59
N LYS A 29 -5.57 -18.61 -12.87
CA LYS A 29 -4.20 -18.98 -12.48
C LYS A 29 -3.70 -18.20 -11.27
N THR A 30 -4.29 -17.03 -10.98
CA THR A 30 -3.92 -16.17 -9.87
C THR A 30 -4.71 -16.47 -8.59
N SER A 31 -4.08 -16.26 -7.44
CA SER A 31 -4.65 -16.51 -6.11
C SER A 31 -5.28 -15.28 -5.45
N SER A 32 -5.05 -14.08 -6.00
CA SER A 32 -5.58 -12.84 -5.45
C SER A 32 -5.89 -11.79 -6.54
N GLN A 33 -6.75 -10.82 -6.21
CA GLN A 33 -7.04 -9.68 -7.10
C GLN A 33 -5.79 -8.85 -7.41
N LEU A 34 -4.90 -8.68 -6.43
CA LEU A 34 -3.66 -7.93 -6.62
C LEU A 34 -2.72 -8.66 -7.59
N GLU A 35 -2.57 -9.97 -7.45
CA GLU A 35 -1.78 -10.80 -8.36
C GLU A 35 -2.38 -10.80 -9.78
N LEU A 36 -3.71 -10.86 -9.90
CA LEU A 36 -4.39 -10.72 -11.19
C LEU A 36 -4.08 -9.37 -11.84
N ILE A 37 -4.14 -8.27 -11.09
CA ILE A 37 -3.83 -6.93 -11.60
C ILE A 37 -2.35 -6.87 -12.03
N GLN A 38 -1.43 -7.31 -11.18
CA GLN A 38 0.02 -7.25 -11.43
C GLN A 38 0.46 -8.13 -12.59
N SER A 39 -0.17 -9.30 -12.75
CA SER A 39 0.05 -10.18 -13.90
C SER A 39 -0.58 -9.67 -15.20
N SER A 40 -1.44 -8.65 -15.13
CA SER A 40 -2.22 -8.14 -16.27
C SER A 40 -1.89 -6.70 -16.66
N VAL A 41 -0.71 -6.21 -16.27
CA VAL A 41 -0.18 -4.89 -16.68
C VAL A 41 1.11 -5.05 -17.46
N LYS A 42 1.29 -4.25 -18.51
CA LYS A 42 2.55 -4.23 -19.31
C LYS A 42 3.54 -3.25 -18.73
N TYR A 43 4.82 -3.51 -18.88
CA TYR A 43 5.87 -2.64 -18.39
C TYR A 43 6.49 -1.77 -19.48
N ALA A 44 7.06 -0.63 -19.07
CA ALA A 44 7.76 0.32 -19.94
C ALA A 44 9.25 -0.02 -20.16
N PHE A 45 9.65 -1.28 -20.02
CA PHE A 45 10.97 -1.77 -20.41
C PHE A 45 10.86 -2.80 -21.56
N ASN A 46 11.92 -2.96 -22.34
CA ASN A 46 11.98 -3.95 -23.42
C ASN A 46 13.16 -4.91 -23.20
N PHE A 47 12.93 -6.21 -23.40
CA PHE A 47 14.01 -7.19 -23.40
C PHE A 47 14.93 -7.00 -24.60
N LYS A 48 16.22 -7.33 -24.42
CA LYS A 48 17.11 -7.55 -25.56
C LYS A 48 16.60 -8.73 -26.41
N PRO A 49 16.74 -8.69 -27.74
CA PRO A 49 16.37 -9.81 -28.60
C PRO A 49 17.37 -10.96 -28.43
N GLN A 50 17.13 -11.83 -27.45
CA GLN A 50 17.96 -13.00 -27.17
C GLN A 50 17.12 -14.15 -26.59
N LYS A 51 17.63 -15.39 -26.71
CA LYS A 51 16.88 -16.59 -26.28
C LYS A 51 16.74 -16.72 -24.75
N GLN A 52 17.73 -16.24 -24.01
CA GLN A 52 17.79 -16.37 -22.55
C GLN A 52 18.33 -15.07 -21.94
N HIS A 53 17.80 -14.72 -20.77
CA HIS A 53 18.18 -13.53 -20.03
C HIS A 53 18.76 -13.94 -18.69
N LYS A 54 19.96 -13.44 -18.38
CA LYS A 54 20.60 -13.68 -17.08
C LYS A 54 20.10 -12.66 -16.07
N MET A 55 19.45 -13.15 -15.02
CA MET A 55 19.02 -12.33 -13.88
C MET A 55 19.94 -12.58 -12.69
N GLU A 56 20.46 -11.51 -12.08
CA GLU A 56 21.31 -11.58 -10.89
C GLU A 56 20.69 -10.71 -9.80
N ARG A 57 20.32 -11.31 -8.65
CA ARG A 57 19.65 -10.59 -7.54
C ARG A 57 18.43 -9.76 -7.97
N GLY A 58 17.67 -10.25 -8.95
CA GLY A 58 16.51 -9.55 -9.52
C GLY A 58 16.85 -8.42 -10.51
N VAL A 59 18.12 -8.23 -10.85
CA VAL A 59 18.58 -7.27 -11.86
C VAL A 59 18.79 -7.98 -13.18
N LEU A 60 18.32 -7.36 -14.26
CA LEU A 60 18.42 -7.86 -15.62
C LEU A 60 18.98 -6.78 -16.55
N GLU A 61 19.84 -7.15 -17.50
CA GLU A 61 20.15 -6.27 -18.63
C GLU A 61 18.98 -6.23 -19.63
N VAL A 62 18.55 -5.02 -19.99
CA VAL A 62 17.41 -4.77 -20.88
C VAL A 62 17.84 -3.95 -22.10
N LEU A 63 17.01 -3.97 -23.15
CA LEU A 63 17.21 -3.12 -24.33
C LEU A 63 16.84 -1.67 -24.02
N ASP A 64 15.75 -1.47 -23.30
CA ASP A 64 15.19 -0.15 -22.96
C ASP A 64 14.61 -0.17 -21.55
N ALA A 65 14.74 0.94 -20.84
CA ALA A 65 14.11 1.14 -19.53
C ALA A 65 13.55 2.56 -19.39
N PRO A 66 12.48 2.76 -18.60
CA PRO A 66 11.85 4.07 -18.45
C PRO A 66 12.59 4.95 -17.44
N THR A 67 12.47 6.27 -17.57
CA THR A 67 13.20 7.25 -16.75
C THR A 67 12.51 7.66 -15.45
N GLY A 68 11.26 7.23 -15.22
CA GLY A 68 10.49 7.65 -14.03
C GLY A 68 11.12 7.26 -12.69
N PHE A 69 11.89 6.16 -12.65
CA PHE A 69 12.71 5.80 -11.50
C PHE A 69 14.05 5.23 -11.97
N MET A 70 14.87 6.07 -12.58
CA MET A 70 16.17 5.70 -13.16
C MET A 70 17.33 6.35 -12.40
N MET A 71 18.40 5.58 -12.25
CA MET A 71 19.68 6.03 -11.70
C MET A 71 20.74 5.97 -12.80
N VAL A 72 21.42 7.10 -13.00
CA VAL A 72 22.46 7.28 -14.01
C VAL A 72 23.72 7.82 -13.34
N LYS A 73 24.86 7.15 -13.53
CA LYS A 73 26.13 7.68 -13.02
C LYS A 73 26.50 8.98 -13.75
N LYS A 74 27.06 9.95 -13.03
CA LYS A 74 27.54 11.22 -13.61
C LYS A 74 28.55 11.02 -14.76
N SER A 75 29.34 9.96 -14.71
CA SER A 75 30.30 9.60 -15.77
C SER A 75 29.62 9.26 -17.10
N VAL A 76 28.40 8.69 -17.08
CA VAL A 76 27.61 8.37 -18.29
C VAL A 76 27.27 9.65 -19.03
N ILE A 77 26.68 10.62 -18.33
CA ILE A 77 26.31 11.93 -18.90
C ILE A 77 27.53 12.63 -19.50
N ARG A 78 28.66 12.67 -18.77
CA ARG A 78 29.91 13.28 -19.28
C ARG A 78 30.43 12.60 -20.53
N ARG A 79 30.36 11.26 -20.60
CA ARG A 79 30.76 10.50 -21.79
C ARG A 79 29.85 10.78 -22.97
N MET A 80 28.55 10.86 -22.76
CA MET A 80 27.58 11.19 -23.80
C MET A 80 27.78 12.60 -24.34
N ILE A 81 27.96 13.60 -23.48
CA ILE A 81 28.29 14.98 -23.90
C ILE A 81 29.54 15.03 -24.77
N LYS A 82 30.61 14.29 -24.39
CA LYS A 82 31.86 14.26 -25.15
C LYS A 82 31.68 13.58 -26.51
N ALA A 83 30.87 12.53 -26.57
CA ALA A 83 30.71 11.72 -27.77
C ALA A 83 29.66 12.27 -28.75
N PHE A 84 28.70 13.04 -28.26
CA PHE A 84 27.59 13.61 -29.03
C PHE A 84 27.50 15.14 -28.85
N PRO A 85 28.56 15.90 -29.19
CA PRO A 85 28.55 17.37 -29.04
C PRO A 85 27.46 18.05 -29.87
N GLU A 86 26.96 17.41 -30.93
CA GLU A 86 25.87 17.89 -31.78
C GLU A 86 24.52 17.97 -31.05
N THR A 87 24.39 17.35 -29.87
CA THR A 87 23.18 17.45 -29.02
C THR A 87 23.14 18.75 -28.21
N GLU A 88 24.19 19.58 -28.27
CA GLU A 88 24.23 20.86 -27.58
C GLU A 88 23.22 21.85 -28.19
N TYR A 89 22.45 22.52 -27.34
CA TYR A 89 21.48 23.52 -27.76
C TYR A 89 21.46 24.74 -26.84
N LYS A 90 20.91 25.85 -27.34
CA LYS A 90 20.64 27.04 -26.54
C LYS A 90 19.24 26.94 -25.96
N ASN A 91 19.15 26.92 -24.63
CA ASN A 91 17.87 26.94 -23.94
C ASN A 91 17.30 28.37 -23.96
N ASP A 92 16.16 28.55 -24.60
CA ASP A 92 15.44 29.83 -24.72
C ASP A 92 14.28 29.95 -23.70
N VAL A 93 14.09 28.95 -22.84
CA VAL A 93 13.02 28.92 -21.84
C VAL A 93 13.47 29.66 -20.57
N LYS A 94 13.05 30.93 -20.46
CA LYS A 94 13.41 31.85 -19.36
C LYS A 94 13.03 31.36 -17.95
N ALA A 95 12.08 30.44 -17.83
CA ALA A 95 11.61 29.93 -16.54
C ALA A 95 12.66 29.09 -15.78
N TYR A 96 13.70 28.58 -16.44
CA TYR A 96 14.69 27.69 -15.84
C TYR A 96 15.89 28.39 -15.17
N GLN A 97 15.82 29.71 -14.95
CA GLN A 97 16.90 30.50 -14.31
C GLN A 97 18.28 30.25 -14.95
N VAL A 98 18.32 30.28 -16.28
CA VAL A 98 19.50 29.94 -17.08
C VAL A 98 20.54 31.06 -17.04
N ASN A 99 21.80 30.73 -16.75
CA ASN A 99 22.92 31.66 -16.88
C ASN A 99 23.48 31.65 -18.31
N GLU A 100 24.11 32.75 -18.74
CA GLU A 100 24.69 32.85 -20.10
C GLU A 100 25.76 31.79 -20.40
N ASN A 101 26.41 31.24 -19.37
CA ASN A 101 27.48 30.24 -19.50
C ASN A 101 26.99 28.79 -19.36
N ASP A 102 25.69 28.57 -19.14
CA ASP A 102 25.16 27.21 -19.00
C ASP A 102 25.10 26.51 -20.35
N ARG A 103 25.48 25.22 -20.37
CA ARG A 103 25.47 24.37 -21.56
C ARG A 103 24.38 23.31 -21.42
N PHE A 104 23.53 23.20 -22.44
CA PHE A 104 22.41 22.27 -22.46
C PHE A 104 22.61 21.21 -23.54
N PHE A 105 22.22 19.97 -23.24
CA PHE A 105 22.37 18.84 -24.16
C PHE A 105 21.07 18.04 -24.21
N ASP A 106 20.60 17.77 -25.41
CA ASP A 106 19.44 16.92 -25.64
C ASP A 106 19.86 15.43 -25.64
N LEU A 107 19.98 14.86 -24.44
CA LEU A 107 20.36 13.45 -24.24
C LEU A 107 19.16 12.51 -24.13
N PHE A 108 17.93 13.05 -24.10
CA PHE A 108 16.67 12.31 -23.94
C PHE A 108 15.79 12.55 -25.17
N GLN A 109 16.29 12.15 -26.34
CA GLN A 109 15.69 12.55 -27.62
C GLN A 109 14.54 11.64 -28.02
N SER A 110 13.39 12.20 -28.39
CA SER A 110 12.41 11.46 -29.17
C SER A 110 12.89 11.35 -30.62
N GLN A 111 12.93 10.12 -31.16
CA GLN A 111 13.43 9.90 -32.53
C GLN A 111 12.76 8.69 -33.19
N VAL A 112 12.72 8.68 -34.52
CA VAL A 112 12.37 7.47 -35.28
C VAL A 112 13.62 6.62 -35.45
N PHE A 113 13.58 5.38 -34.97
CA PHE A 113 14.65 4.40 -35.12
C PHE A 113 14.04 3.08 -35.59
N ASP A 114 14.52 2.54 -36.72
CA ASP A 114 14.01 1.31 -37.33
C ASP A 114 12.47 1.28 -37.48
N LYS A 115 11.93 2.34 -38.09
CA LYS A 115 10.48 2.56 -38.30
C LYS A 115 9.64 2.61 -37.01
N ARG A 116 10.25 2.68 -35.84
CA ARG A 116 9.58 2.85 -34.54
C ARG A 116 9.84 4.25 -34.00
N TYR A 117 8.78 4.92 -33.55
CA TYR A 117 8.92 6.14 -32.77
C TYR A 117 9.34 5.80 -31.34
N LEU A 118 10.52 6.28 -30.94
CA LEU A 118 11.05 6.12 -29.59
C LEU A 118 10.69 7.35 -28.77
N SER A 119 10.20 7.11 -27.55
CA SER A 119 10.08 8.13 -26.51
C SER A 119 11.47 8.56 -26.00
N GLU A 120 11.50 9.68 -25.31
CA GLU A 120 12.71 10.35 -24.79
C GLU A 120 13.61 9.42 -23.94
N ASP A 121 13.01 8.58 -23.11
CA ASP A 121 13.67 7.57 -22.29
C ASP A 121 14.39 6.50 -23.13
N TYR A 122 13.76 6.04 -24.21
CA TYR A 122 14.35 5.07 -25.13
C TYR A 122 15.41 5.72 -26.03
N GLY A 123 15.24 7.00 -26.36
CA GLY A 123 16.28 7.81 -27.02
C GLY A 123 17.58 7.86 -26.23
N PHE A 124 17.48 8.14 -24.94
CA PHE A 124 18.62 8.07 -24.02
C PHE A 124 19.28 6.70 -24.01
N CYS A 125 18.48 5.62 -23.92
CA CYS A 125 18.98 4.24 -23.97
C CYS A 125 19.77 3.98 -25.27
N ARG A 126 19.27 4.44 -26.43
CA ARG A 126 19.95 4.29 -27.73
C ARG A 126 21.26 5.06 -27.80
N LEU A 127 21.30 6.31 -27.33
CA LEU A 127 22.54 7.09 -27.29
C LEU A 127 23.59 6.42 -26.39
N TRP A 128 23.19 5.89 -25.24
CA TRP A 128 24.12 5.19 -24.35
C TRP A 128 24.64 3.88 -24.98
N GLN A 129 23.77 3.13 -25.66
CA GLN A 129 24.14 1.90 -26.37
C GLN A 129 25.11 2.15 -27.54
N LYS A 130 25.02 3.30 -28.23
CA LYS A 130 26.02 3.70 -29.24
C LYS A 130 27.43 3.83 -28.67
N LEU A 131 27.57 4.02 -27.35
CA LEU A 131 28.85 4.05 -26.62
C LEU A 131 29.18 2.70 -25.95
N ASN A 132 28.52 1.63 -26.42
CA ASN A 132 28.56 0.28 -25.87
C ASN A 132 28.12 0.21 -24.40
N GLY A 133 27.27 1.16 -23.99
CA GLY A 133 26.67 1.22 -22.68
C GLY A 133 25.58 0.18 -22.48
N THR A 134 25.49 -0.35 -21.27
CA THR A 134 24.47 -1.34 -20.88
C THR A 134 23.40 -0.69 -20.00
N ILE A 135 22.15 -1.11 -20.17
CA ILE A 135 20.99 -0.63 -19.39
C ILE A 135 20.46 -1.81 -18.56
N HIS A 136 20.22 -1.56 -17.28
CA HIS A 136 19.71 -2.58 -16.37
C HIS A 136 18.34 -2.21 -15.81
N ALA A 137 17.49 -3.20 -15.59
CA ALA A 137 16.25 -3.08 -14.84
C ALA A 137 16.40 -3.84 -13.51
N ASP A 138 16.09 -3.18 -12.40
CA ASP A 138 15.96 -3.81 -11.09
C ASP A 138 14.49 -4.20 -10.90
N LEU A 139 14.19 -5.47 -11.13
CA LEU A 139 12.83 -6.01 -11.12
C LEU A 139 12.31 -6.24 -9.70
N THR A 140 13.19 -6.12 -8.69
CA THR A 140 12.80 -6.16 -7.27
C THR A 140 12.13 -4.86 -6.83
N VAL A 141 12.31 -3.77 -7.58
CA VAL A 141 11.69 -2.48 -7.30
C VAL A 141 10.24 -2.50 -7.76
N LYS A 142 9.32 -2.49 -6.80
CA LYS A 142 7.88 -2.51 -7.04
C LYS A 142 7.35 -1.08 -7.13
N LEU A 143 6.98 -0.67 -8.33
CA LEU A 143 6.44 0.66 -8.59
C LEU A 143 5.00 0.57 -9.07
N ASN A 144 4.17 1.45 -8.52
CA ASN A 144 2.85 1.72 -9.06
C ASN A 144 2.93 2.92 -10.00
N HIS A 145 2.02 2.98 -10.98
CA HIS A 145 1.88 4.15 -11.83
C HIS A 145 0.53 4.82 -11.56
N ILE A 146 0.55 6.07 -11.12
CA ILE A 146 -0.65 6.84 -10.80
C ILE A 146 -1.08 7.67 -12.02
N GLY A 147 -2.31 7.44 -12.48
CA GLY A 147 -3.02 8.27 -13.46
C GLY A 147 -4.43 8.57 -12.96
N GLN A 148 -5.41 8.48 -13.86
CA GLN A 148 -6.82 8.45 -13.45
C GLN A 148 -7.15 7.20 -12.61
N PHE A 149 -6.36 6.14 -12.78
CA PHE A 149 -6.37 4.91 -11.98
C PHE A 149 -4.96 4.65 -11.43
N SER A 150 -4.89 3.87 -10.35
CA SER A 150 -3.64 3.30 -9.86
C SER A 150 -3.37 1.99 -10.57
N TYR A 151 -2.27 1.90 -11.31
CA TYR A 151 -1.81 0.68 -11.95
C TYR A 151 -0.78 0.04 -11.03
N TYR A 152 -1.22 -1.01 -10.32
CA TYR A 152 -0.38 -1.72 -9.36
C TYR A 152 0.58 -2.66 -10.06
N GLY A 153 1.86 -2.53 -9.76
CA GLY A 153 2.92 -3.24 -10.46
C GLY A 153 3.81 -4.07 -9.54
N ASP A 154 4.01 -5.32 -9.91
CA ASP A 154 5.16 -6.14 -9.49
C ASP A 154 5.78 -6.79 -10.74
N PRO A 155 6.96 -6.32 -11.21
CA PRO A 155 7.58 -6.87 -12.40
C PRO A 155 7.85 -8.37 -12.30
N MET A 156 8.15 -8.89 -11.10
CA MET A 156 8.42 -10.32 -10.92
C MET A 156 7.16 -11.16 -11.10
N VAL A 157 6.03 -10.69 -10.57
CA VAL A 157 4.72 -11.33 -10.81
C VAL A 157 4.38 -11.28 -12.29
N TYR A 158 4.50 -10.12 -12.95
CA TYR A 158 4.24 -10.02 -14.38
C TYR A 158 5.02 -11.06 -15.22
N LEU A 159 6.28 -11.30 -14.87
CA LEU A 159 7.14 -12.24 -15.61
C LEU A 159 6.76 -13.71 -15.38
N GLN A 160 6.30 -14.08 -14.18
CA GLN A 160 5.84 -15.43 -13.87
C GLN A 160 4.67 -15.88 -14.75
N TYR A 161 3.83 -14.93 -15.17
CA TYR A 161 2.66 -15.17 -16.02
C TYR A 161 2.90 -14.86 -17.50
N SER A 162 4.14 -14.52 -17.88
CA SER A 162 4.48 -14.23 -19.26
C SER A 162 4.89 -15.51 -19.99
N ASP A 163 4.19 -15.85 -21.07
CA ASP A 163 4.50 -17.05 -21.89
C ASP A 163 5.89 -16.99 -22.58
N ASN A 164 6.54 -15.82 -22.53
CA ASN A 164 7.78 -15.54 -23.23
C ASN A 164 9.05 -15.79 -22.38
N ILE A 165 8.92 -16.21 -21.11
CA ILE A 165 10.06 -16.30 -20.19
C ILE A 165 9.99 -17.59 -19.37
N GLN A 166 10.88 -18.52 -19.67
CA GLN A 166 11.16 -19.67 -18.81
C GLN A 166 12.11 -19.23 -17.69
N MET A 167 11.60 -19.12 -16.46
CA MET A 167 12.44 -18.99 -15.27
C MET A 167 13.07 -20.36 -14.98
N SER A 168 14.40 -20.46 -14.96
CA SER A 168 15.09 -21.71 -14.65
C SER A 168 15.37 -21.83 -13.15
N ASP A 169 14.78 -22.82 -12.47
CA ASP A 169 15.04 -23.14 -11.05
C ASP A 169 16.37 -23.87 -10.80
N LYS A 170 17.37 -23.73 -11.67
CA LYS A 170 18.66 -24.41 -11.49
C LYS A 170 19.73 -23.42 -11.03
N ALA A 171 19.97 -23.42 -9.72
CA ALA A 171 21.24 -22.97 -9.16
C ALA A 171 22.38 -23.74 -9.85
N ASN A 172 23.22 -23.04 -10.60
CA ASN A 172 24.36 -23.64 -11.26
C ASN A 172 25.44 -23.90 -10.19
N ASN A 173 25.54 -25.15 -9.72
CA ASN A 173 26.61 -25.63 -8.86
C ASN A 173 27.95 -25.60 -9.62
N GLN A 174 28.73 -24.55 -9.42
CA GLN A 174 30.19 -24.63 -9.50
C GLN A 174 30.78 -24.20 -8.14
N PRO A 175 31.72 -24.97 -7.57
CA PRO A 175 32.22 -24.71 -6.22
C PRO A 175 33.13 -23.47 -6.22
N ALA A 176 32.78 -22.50 -5.37
CA ALA A 176 33.71 -21.49 -4.89
C ALA A 176 34.73 -22.15 -3.92
N PRO A 177 35.97 -21.62 -3.80
CA PRO A 177 36.98 -22.19 -2.91
C PRO A 177 36.52 -22.16 -1.44
N ALA A 178 36.99 -23.15 -0.68
CA ALA A 178 36.49 -23.57 0.62
C ALA A 178 36.37 -22.43 1.66
N PRO A 179 35.28 -22.37 2.43
CA PRO A 179 35.12 -21.42 3.52
C PRO A 179 35.91 -21.85 4.75
N ALA A 180 36.52 -20.87 5.43
CA ALA A 180 36.95 -21.04 6.82
C ALA A 180 35.72 -21.26 7.71
N GLU A 181 35.83 -22.21 8.65
CA GLU A 181 34.76 -22.68 9.54
C GLU A 181 34.09 -21.55 10.32
N ILE A 182 32.77 -21.39 10.16
CA ILE A 182 31.89 -20.73 11.14
C ILE A 182 30.59 -21.54 11.22
N GLU A 183 30.15 -21.78 12.46
CA GLU A 183 29.09 -22.67 12.88
C GLU A 183 27.70 -22.41 12.28
N LYS A 184 26.90 -23.48 12.21
CA LYS A 184 25.53 -23.55 11.71
C LYS A 184 24.59 -22.52 12.35
N LYS A 185 23.90 -21.70 11.53
CA LYS A 185 22.55 -21.17 11.82
C LYS A 185 21.69 -21.09 10.54
N GLU A 186 20.41 -21.39 10.74
CA GLU A 186 19.36 -21.58 9.73
C GLU A 186 19.01 -20.32 8.93
N SER A 187 18.46 -20.54 7.73
CA SER A 187 18.13 -19.51 6.72
C SER A 187 16.92 -18.64 7.09
N GLN A 188 17.10 -17.31 7.07
CA GLN A 188 16.02 -16.31 7.13
C GLN A 188 16.04 -15.42 5.88
N PHE A 189 14.93 -15.37 5.15
CA PHE A 189 14.63 -14.36 4.12
C PHE A 189 13.93 -13.17 4.81
N PRO A 190 14.37 -11.90 4.65
CA PRO A 190 13.75 -10.76 5.33
C PRO A 190 12.58 -10.19 4.52
N PHE A 191 11.38 -10.21 5.12
CA PHE A 191 10.22 -9.41 4.69
C PHE A 191 10.30 -8.01 5.33
N MET A 192 9.63 -7.05 4.68
CA MET A 192 9.73 -5.59 4.86
C MET A 192 9.20 -5.03 6.20
N PHE A 193 9.10 -5.83 7.26
CA PHE A 193 8.68 -5.40 8.61
C PHE A 193 9.32 -6.29 9.69
N ASP A 194 10.64 -6.38 9.75
CA ASP A 194 11.35 -6.94 10.90
C ASP A 194 12.56 -6.05 11.23
N ASN A 195 12.38 -5.15 12.20
CA ASN A 195 13.47 -4.37 12.79
C ASN A 195 13.83 -4.97 14.14
N ASN A 196 14.64 -6.02 14.14
CA ASN A 196 15.46 -6.40 15.28
C ASN A 196 16.89 -6.59 14.77
N ASP A 197 17.64 -5.49 14.65
CA ASP A 197 19.05 -5.51 15.00
C ASP A 197 19.60 -4.08 15.20
N SER A 198 20.16 -3.87 16.38
CA SER A 198 20.85 -2.66 16.79
C SER A 198 22.25 -2.62 16.19
N THR A 199 22.51 -1.68 15.28
CA THR A 199 23.88 -1.22 15.01
C THR A 199 23.89 0.29 14.79
N GLU A 200 24.69 0.97 15.60
CA GLU A 200 24.90 2.42 15.59
C GLU A 200 25.47 2.88 14.23
N SER A 201 24.82 3.87 13.60
CA SER A 201 25.54 4.80 12.72
C SER A 201 24.82 6.15 12.55
N LYS A 202 25.51 7.17 13.09
CA LYS A 202 25.58 8.61 12.74
C LYS A 202 24.29 9.34 12.32
N GLU A 203 23.83 10.17 13.27
CA GLU A 203 22.77 11.18 13.15
C GLU A 203 22.89 12.10 11.93
N VAL A 204 21.81 12.15 11.14
CA VAL A 204 21.42 13.35 10.40
C VAL A 204 20.07 13.79 10.96
N LYS A 205 20.11 14.71 11.93
CA LYS A 205 18.93 15.28 12.60
C LYS A 205 18.15 16.21 11.67
N LYS A 206 17.03 15.71 11.15
CA LYS A 206 15.75 16.44 11.11
C LYS A 206 14.62 15.42 11.29
N THR A 207 14.51 14.87 12.50
CA THR A 207 13.38 14.04 12.92
C THR A 207 12.18 14.95 13.21
N THR A 208 11.24 15.04 12.27
CA THR A 208 9.88 15.46 12.62
C THR A 208 9.28 14.31 13.42
N GLN A 209 9.28 14.43 14.75
CA GLN A 209 8.63 13.46 15.62
C GLN A 209 7.14 13.39 15.25
N TYR A 210 6.65 12.19 14.93
CA TYR A 210 5.22 12.00 14.68
C TYR A 210 4.41 12.46 15.90
N LYS A 211 3.45 13.36 15.67
CA LYS A 211 2.49 13.77 16.68
C LYS A 211 1.13 13.23 16.27
N LYS A 212 0.54 12.38 17.11
CA LYS A 212 -0.80 11.84 16.91
C LYS A 212 -1.81 12.99 16.71
N PRO A 213 -2.61 12.98 15.63
CA PRO A 213 -3.63 14.00 15.40
C PRO A 213 -4.64 14.05 16.56
N GLU A 214 -5.18 15.23 16.84
CA GLU A 214 -6.33 15.32 17.75
C GLU A 214 -7.56 14.64 17.14
N LYS A 215 -8.28 13.84 17.94
CA LYS A 215 -9.52 13.19 17.50
C LYS A 215 -10.60 14.26 17.27
N PRO A 216 -11.35 14.19 16.16
CA PRO A 216 -12.39 15.16 15.87
C PRO A 216 -13.57 15.03 16.83
N ASP A 217 -14.17 16.16 17.22
CA ASP A 217 -15.36 16.18 18.06
C ASP A 217 -16.64 15.94 17.25
N LYS A 218 -17.15 14.70 17.33
CA LYS A 218 -18.36 14.26 16.63
C LYS A 218 -19.66 14.69 17.32
N SER A 219 -19.59 15.36 18.48
CA SER A 219 -20.75 15.55 19.36
C SER A 219 -21.87 16.36 18.74
N SER A 220 -21.54 17.38 17.93
CA SER A 220 -22.55 18.24 17.31
C SER A 220 -23.54 17.47 16.43
N VAL A 221 -23.08 16.46 15.70
CA VAL A 221 -23.91 15.66 14.79
C VAL A 221 -24.57 14.50 15.54
N LEU A 222 -23.80 13.78 16.34
CA LEU A 222 -24.30 12.56 16.98
C LEU A 222 -25.28 12.87 18.12
N ASN A 223 -25.12 13.97 18.85
CA ASN A 223 -26.13 14.40 19.82
C ASN A 223 -27.46 14.74 19.13
N GLU A 224 -27.42 15.30 17.93
CA GLU A 224 -28.64 15.59 17.14
C GLU A 224 -29.27 14.29 16.62
N LEU A 225 -28.48 13.33 16.14
CA LEU A 225 -29.01 12.08 15.57
C LEU A 225 -29.52 11.08 16.62
N LEU A 226 -29.08 11.20 17.87
CA LEU A 226 -29.38 10.22 18.94
C LEU A 226 -30.20 10.82 20.09
N HIS A 227 -30.63 12.08 20.00
CA HIS A 227 -31.28 12.81 21.10
C HIS A 227 -32.59 12.18 21.61
N ASP A 228 -33.28 11.42 20.76
CA ASP A 228 -34.58 10.80 21.03
C ASP A 228 -34.48 9.34 21.48
N ILE A 229 -33.26 8.80 21.58
CA ILE A 229 -33.01 7.40 21.96
C ILE A 229 -32.53 7.35 23.42
N GLU A 230 -33.37 6.79 24.28
CA GLU A 230 -33.01 6.50 25.67
C GLU A 230 -32.57 5.03 25.81
N ASN A 231 -31.46 4.80 26.53
CA ASN A 231 -30.94 3.46 26.84
C ASN A 231 -30.77 2.55 25.61
N GLY A 232 -30.30 3.11 24.50
CA GLY A 232 -30.10 2.37 23.25
C GLY A 232 -28.95 1.37 23.30
N VAL A 233 -28.69 0.75 22.15
CA VAL A 233 -27.56 -0.16 21.93
C VAL A 233 -26.55 0.49 20.98
N TYR A 234 -25.27 0.53 21.38
CA TYR A 234 -24.20 0.93 20.46
C TYR A 234 -23.15 -0.16 20.25
N MET A 235 -22.56 -0.15 19.06
CA MET A 235 -21.38 -0.93 18.73
C MET A 235 -20.32 -0.01 18.10
N ASP A 236 -19.11 -0.04 18.62
CA ASP A 236 -17.99 0.81 18.22
C ASP A 236 -16.82 -0.06 17.77
N ILE A 237 -16.63 -0.17 16.45
CA ILE A 237 -15.73 -1.11 15.80
C ILE A 237 -14.43 -0.40 15.40
N GLY A 238 -13.29 -0.90 15.87
CA GLY A 238 -12.00 -0.22 15.70
C GLY A 238 -11.82 0.95 16.66
N THR A 239 -12.40 0.85 17.86
CA THR A 239 -12.47 1.94 18.85
C THR A 239 -11.10 2.32 19.46
N ASN A 240 -10.03 1.55 19.16
CA ASN A 240 -8.71 1.73 19.74
C ASN A 240 -8.80 1.68 21.28
N ASN A 241 -8.30 2.69 22.00
CA ASN A 241 -8.32 2.77 23.46
C ASN A 241 -9.69 3.15 24.06
N GLY A 242 -10.73 3.31 23.23
CA GLY A 242 -12.09 3.58 23.69
C GLY A 242 -12.41 5.05 23.97
N ASP A 243 -11.47 5.96 23.71
CA ASP A 243 -11.71 7.41 23.80
C ASP A 243 -12.38 7.91 22.52
N THR A 244 -13.66 7.59 22.37
CA THR A 244 -14.51 7.96 21.23
C THR A 244 -15.82 8.60 21.71
N TYR A 245 -16.68 9.01 20.77
CA TYR A 245 -17.99 9.57 21.10
C TYR A 245 -18.84 8.63 21.98
N SER A 246 -18.72 7.31 21.81
CA SER A 246 -19.54 6.31 22.53
C SER A 246 -19.41 6.42 24.05
N LYS A 247 -18.34 7.03 24.56
CA LYS A 247 -18.16 7.34 25.99
C LYS A 247 -19.24 8.26 26.57
N LYS A 248 -19.88 9.07 25.74
CA LYS A 248 -20.97 9.97 26.15
C LYS A 248 -22.32 9.25 26.30
N LEU A 249 -22.46 8.05 25.75
CA LEU A 249 -23.68 7.25 25.78
C LEU A 249 -23.80 6.41 27.06
N GLY A 250 -23.39 6.94 28.21
CA GLY A 250 -23.05 6.16 29.41
C GLY A 250 -24.12 5.16 29.94
N THR A 251 -25.41 5.40 29.67
CA THR A 251 -26.51 4.50 30.09
C THR A 251 -26.88 3.43 29.05
N TRP A 252 -26.31 3.52 27.85
CA TRP A 252 -26.60 2.61 26.75
C TRP A 252 -25.87 1.28 26.92
N LYS A 253 -26.47 0.20 26.39
CA LYS A 253 -25.81 -1.09 26.28
C LYS A 253 -24.76 -1.02 25.16
N GLY A 254 -23.49 -1.06 25.53
CA GLY A 254 -22.36 -0.78 24.67
C GLY A 254 -21.48 -1.98 24.35
N PHE A 255 -20.94 -1.99 23.13
CA PHE A 255 -19.92 -2.94 22.70
C PHE A 255 -18.77 -2.21 22.04
N CYS A 256 -17.60 -2.22 22.68
CA CYS A 256 -16.37 -1.64 22.16
C CYS A 256 -15.47 -2.76 21.63
N ILE A 257 -15.10 -2.72 20.36
CA ILE A 257 -14.42 -3.84 19.70
C ILE A 257 -13.08 -3.40 19.10
N GLU A 258 -12.00 -4.07 19.49
CA GLU A 258 -10.63 -3.79 19.02
C GLU A 258 -9.88 -5.11 18.77
N ALA A 259 -9.27 -5.22 17.59
CA ALA A 259 -8.59 -6.45 17.16
C ALA A 259 -7.12 -6.50 17.63
N ASN A 260 -6.47 -5.34 17.79
CA ASN A 260 -5.10 -5.23 18.26
C ASN A 260 -5.03 -5.57 19.76
N SER A 261 -4.51 -6.75 20.10
CA SER A 261 -4.39 -7.24 21.46
C SER A 261 -3.64 -6.30 22.41
N LYS A 262 -2.63 -5.56 21.92
CA LYS A 262 -1.85 -4.62 22.74
C LYS A 262 -2.64 -3.36 23.10
N VAL A 263 -3.56 -2.94 22.22
CA VAL A 263 -4.45 -1.80 22.46
C VAL A 263 -5.67 -2.23 23.26
N PHE A 264 -6.14 -3.46 23.05
CA PHE A 264 -7.31 -4.03 23.71
C PHE A 264 -7.21 -4.01 25.24
N GLU A 265 -6.04 -4.26 25.82
CA GLU A 265 -5.86 -4.18 27.28
C GLU A 265 -6.19 -2.78 27.80
N LYS A 266 -5.72 -1.72 27.12
CA LYS A 266 -6.04 -0.33 27.47
C LYS A 266 -7.52 -0.01 27.26
N LEU A 267 -8.11 -0.53 26.18
CA LEU A 267 -9.55 -0.39 25.93
C LEU A 267 -10.37 -0.96 27.08
N LYS A 268 -10.00 -2.17 27.52
CA LYS A 268 -10.68 -2.88 28.60
C LYS A 268 -10.61 -2.08 29.90
N GLU A 269 -9.44 -1.57 30.27
CA GLU A 269 -9.26 -0.70 31.43
C GLU A 269 -10.12 0.59 31.35
N ASN A 270 -10.23 1.19 30.17
CA ASN A 270 -10.92 2.46 29.99
C ASN A 270 -12.45 2.36 29.90
N ARG A 271 -12.98 1.22 29.46
CA ARG A 271 -14.37 1.12 28.99
C ARG A 271 -15.13 -0.10 29.48
N ASP A 272 -14.47 -1.20 29.84
CA ASP A 272 -15.17 -2.42 30.25
C ASP A 272 -15.85 -2.21 31.60
N GLY A 273 -17.14 -2.53 31.70
CA GLY A 273 -17.93 -2.23 32.88
C GLY A 273 -19.39 -2.66 32.75
N GLU A 274 -20.25 -2.10 33.60
CA GLU A 274 -21.67 -2.49 33.69
C GLU A 274 -22.45 -2.22 32.40
N THR A 275 -22.20 -1.08 31.76
CA THR A 275 -22.94 -0.66 30.56
C THR A 275 -22.20 -0.92 29.25
N CYS A 276 -20.90 -1.25 29.29
CA CYS A 276 -20.09 -1.45 28.09
C CYS A 276 -19.23 -2.72 28.21
N LYS A 277 -19.35 -3.60 27.23
CA LYS A 277 -18.53 -4.81 27.10
C LYS A 277 -17.45 -4.61 26.04
N CYS A 278 -16.20 -4.80 26.42
CA CYS A 278 -15.08 -4.77 25.48
C CYS A 278 -14.82 -6.16 24.90
N LEU A 279 -14.70 -6.26 23.57
CA LEU A 279 -14.45 -7.51 22.85
C LEU A 279 -13.17 -7.42 22.01
N GLN A 280 -12.31 -8.44 22.13
CA GLN A 280 -11.12 -8.53 21.31
C GLN A 280 -11.40 -9.38 20.06
N GLU A 281 -11.98 -8.76 19.03
CA GLU A 281 -12.46 -9.48 17.85
C GLU A 281 -11.97 -8.81 16.56
N THR A 282 -11.59 -9.63 15.58
CA THR A 282 -11.33 -9.15 14.21
C THR A 282 -12.62 -9.17 13.42
N VAL A 283 -13.34 -8.04 13.43
CA VAL A 283 -14.66 -7.96 12.81
C VAL A 283 -14.56 -8.00 11.28
N TYR A 284 -15.36 -8.87 10.64
CA TYR A 284 -15.31 -9.08 9.19
C TYR A 284 -16.65 -9.57 8.59
N GLU A 285 -16.68 -9.86 7.29
CA GLU A 285 -17.86 -10.36 6.57
C GLU A 285 -18.26 -11.78 7.02
N THR A 286 -17.28 -12.62 7.39
CA THR A 286 -17.46 -14.02 7.75
C THR A 286 -16.81 -14.34 9.09
N THR A 287 -17.31 -15.37 9.78
CA THR A 287 -16.72 -15.91 11.00
C THR A 287 -15.73 -17.04 10.68
N ASP A 288 -14.72 -17.24 11.53
CA ASP A 288 -13.70 -18.29 11.45
C ASP A 288 -12.82 -18.25 10.19
N THR A 289 -12.77 -17.11 9.49
CA THR A 289 -11.85 -16.92 8.37
C THR A 289 -10.50 -16.46 8.91
N GLU A 290 -9.42 -17.13 8.53
CA GLU A 290 -8.08 -16.69 8.88
C GLU A 290 -7.68 -15.51 7.99
N VAL A 291 -7.31 -14.41 8.64
CA VAL A 291 -6.81 -13.20 7.98
C VAL A 291 -5.46 -12.83 8.55
N SER A 292 -4.64 -12.22 7.71
CA SER A 292 -3.39 -11.64 8.18
C SER A 292 -3.62 -10.21 8.66
N PHE A 293 -3.30 -9.94 9.91
CA PHE A 293 -3.50 -8.66 10.58
C PHE A 293 -2.14 -8.02 10.90
N THR A 294 -1.98 -6.74 10.57
CA THR A 294 -0.78 -5.96 10.91
C THR A 294 -1.11 -5.11 12.13
N MET A 295 -0.40 -5.37 13.22
CA MET A 295 -0.46 -4.61 14.47
C MET A 295 0.65 -3.57 14.49
N PHE A 296 0.27 -2.32 14.71
CA PHE A 296 1.19 -1.27 15.09
C PHE A 296 1.15 -1.06 16.60
N SER A 297 2.23 -0.55 17.17
CA SER A 297 2.33 -0.19 18.59
C SER A 297 2.56 1.31 18.78
N ASP A 298 2.55 1.75 20.03
CA ASP A 298 2.91 3.11 20.42
C ASP A 298 1.97 4.16 19.81
N ASP A 299 2.50 5.25 19.27
CA ASP A 299 1.71 6.39 18.77
C ASP A 299 1.01 6.13 17.44
N ILE A 300 1.29 5.00 16.78
CA ILE A 300 0.75 4.64 15.45
C ILE A 300 -0.17 3.43 15.49
N ASP A 301 -0.58 3.02 16.69
CA ASP A 301 -1.45 1.88 16.95
C ASP A 301 -2.80 1.95 16.22
N GLU A 302 -3.33 3.15 16.02
CA GLU A 302 -4.56 3.46 15.27
C GLU A 302 -4.53 3.00 13.81
N PHE A 303 -3.35 2.74 13.25
CA PHE A 303 -3.20 2.25 11.88
C PHE A 303 -3.25 0.73 11.77
N SER A 304 -3.56 0.01 12.85
CA SER A 304 -3.63 -1.46 12.85
C SER A 304 -4.83 -1.96 12.04
N GLY A 305 -4.67 -3.07 11.33
CA GLY A 305 -5.74 -3.57 10.46
C GLY A 305 -5.43 -4.85 9.70
N ILE A 306 -6.42 -5.33 8.96
CA ILE A 306 -6.26 -6.48 8.06
C ILE A 306 -5.32 -6.08 6.91
N THR A 307 -4.21 -6.80 6.77
CA THR A 307 -3.04 -6.38 5.98
C THR A 307 -3.34 -6.10 4.52
N ASN A 308 -4.26 -6.86 3.91
CA ASN A 308 -4.65 -6.70 2.50
C ASN A 308 -5.88 -5.79 2.30
N LYS A 309 -6.37 -5.14 3.37
CA LYS A 309 -7.53 -4.24 3.36
C LYS A 309 -7.17 -2.78 3.59
N PHE A 310 -5.93 -2.47 3.96
CA PHE A 310 -5.51 -1.08 4.11
C PHE A 310 -5.89 -0.22 2.90
N ASN A 311 -6.52 0.93 3.15
CA ASN A 311 -6.79 1.87 2.09
C ASN A 311 -5.49 2.59 1.68
N ALA A 312 -5.46 3.14 0.46
CA ALA A 312 -4.23 3.70 -0.10
C ALA A 312 -3.67 4.89 0.71
N ASN A 313 -4.53 5.67 1.38
CA ASN A 313 -4.10 6.78 2.22
C ASN A 313 -3.46 6.29 3.51
N ASP A 314 -4.03 5.27 4.15
CA ASP A 314 -3.48 4.67 5.36
C ASP A 314 -2.14 4.01 5.06
N ILE A 315 -2.01 3.27 3.95
CA ILE A 315 -0.72 2.72 3.51
C ILE A 315 0.32 3.82 3.33
N PHE A 316 -0.04 4.92 2.66
CA PHE A 316 0.87 6.02 2.43
C PHE A 316 1.31 6.70 3.74
N ASN A 317 0.35 6.99 4.63
CA ASN A 317 0.62 7.61 5.92
C ASN A 317 1.48 6.71 6.79
N VAL A 318 1.11 5.44 6.95
CA VAL A 318 1.89 4.44 7.68
C VAL A 318 3.31 4.34 7.12
N THR A 319 3.46 4.16 5.81
CA THR A 319 4.79 4.02 5.17
C THR A 319 5.65 5.26 5.43
N LYS A 320 5.07 6.45 5.31
CA LYS A 320 5.78 7.71 5.60
C LYS A 320 6.21 7.76 7.06
N ILE A 321 5.30 7.49 8.00
CA ILE A 321 5.55 7.56 9.44
C ILE A 321 6.61 6.54 9.86
N LEU A 322 6.51 5.29 9.40
CA LEU A 322 7.49 4.23 9.66
C LEU A 322 8.89 4.64 9.19
N ASN A 323 9.02 5.14 7.97
CA ASN A 323 10.30 5.56 7.40
C ASN A 323 10.93 6.75 8.14
N GLU A 324 10.11 7.66 8.68
CA GLU A 324 10.56 8.87 9.37
C GLU A 324 10.87 8.65 10.86
N ASN A 325 10.27 7.63 11.49
CA ASN A 325 10.28 7.48 12.96
C ASN A 325 10.76 6.10 13.47
N ASN A 326 11.14 5.18 12.59
CA ASN A 326 11.65 3.84 12.94
C ASN A 326 10.72 3.01 13.86
N PHE A 327 9.41 3.25 13.77
CA PHE A 327 8.41 2.46 14.48
C PHE A 327 8.41 1.01 13.98
N LYS A 328 7.95 0.09 14.84
CA LYS A 328 7.84 -1.34 14.53
C LYS A 328 6.38 -1.73 14.29
N SER A 329 6.21 -2.78 13.51
CA SER A 329 4.93 -3.44 13.30
C SER A 329 5.10 -4.94 13.43
N GLU A 330 4.04 -5.62 13.85
CA GLU A 330 3.99 -7.07 13.99
C GLU A 330 2.87 -7.62 13.11
N LYS A 331 3.14 -8.69 12.36
CA LYS A 331 2.14 -9.32 11.51
C LYS A 331 1.72 -10.65 12.12
N ILE A 332 0.43 -10.79 12.40
CA ILE A 332 -0.15 -11.97 13.05
C ILE A 332 -1.27 -12.55 12.18
N THR A 333 -1.63 -13.81 12.45
CA THR A 333 -2.83 -14.44 11.90
C THR A 333 -3.93 -14.36 12.94
N GLN A 334 -5.10 -13.87 12.56
CA GLN A 334 -6.28 -13.80 13.42
C GLN A 334 -7.46 -14.48 12.73
N LYS A 335 -8.35 -15.08 13.53
CA LYS A 335 -9.65 -15.54 13.05
C LYS A 335 -10.65 -14.40 13.12
N THR A 336 -11.46 -14.27 12.09
CA THR A 336 -12.50 -13.25 12.03
C THR A 336 -13.77 -13.66 12.75
N LYS A 337 -14.57 -12.67 13.14
CA LYS A 337 -15.95 -12.86 13.60
C LYS A 337 -16.87 -11.84 12.95
N SER A 338 -18.02 -12.28 12.44
CA SER A 338 -19.02 -11.38 11.85
C SER A 338 -19.81 -10.64 12.93
N LEU A 339 -20.29 -9.43 12.60
CA LEU A 339 -21.15 -8.67 13.51
C LEU A 339 -22.44 -9.41 13.87
N ASP A 340 -23.02 -10.17 12.94
CA ASP A 340 -24.19 -10.99 13.19
C ASP A 340 -23.95 -12.02 14.32
N VAL A 341 -22.82 -12.74 14.26
CA VAL A 341 -22.43 -13.69 15.32
C VAL A 341 -22.16 -12.97 16.63
N ILE A 342 -21.42 -11.85 16.61
CA ILE A 342 -21.17 -11.04 17.82
C ILE A 342 -22.50 -10.57 18.44
N CYS A 343 -23.44 -10.09 17.63
CA CYS A 343 -24.75 -9.67 18.10
C CYS A 343 -25.55 -10.83 18.70
N LYS A 344 -25.53 -12.00 18.07
CA LYS A 344 -26.21 -13.21 18.57
C LYS A 344 -25.64 -13.68 19.91
N GLU A 345 -24.31 -13.73 20.04
CA GLU A 345 -23.62 -14.10 21.29
C GLU A 345 -23.89 -13.13 22.45
N ASN A 346 -24.30 -11.89 22.15
CA ASN A 346 -24.51 -10.83 23.14
C ASN A 346 -25.97 -10.35 23.23
N GLU A 347 -26.91 -11.10 22.65
CA GLU A 347 -28.35 -10.82 22.67
C GLU A 347 -28.68 -9.40 22.19
N VAL A 348 -28.03 -8.98 21.11
CA VAL A 348 -28.25 -7.68 20.47
C VAL A 348 -29.26 -7.85 19.35
N SER A 349 -30.41 -7.20 19.54
CA SER A 349 -31.51 -6.88 18.63
C SER A 349 -31.18 -6.20 17.32
N ASP A 350 -31.39 -4.89 17.37
CA ASP A 350 -30.96 -3.93 16.40
C ASP A 350 -29.92 -3.03 17.08
N ILE A 351 -29.24 -2.22 16.29
CA ILE A 351 -28.19 -1.32 16.77
C ILE A 351 -28.70 0.11 16.57
N ASP A 352 -28.74 0.90 17.65
CA ASP A 352 -29.15 2.30 17.56
C ASP A 352 -28.00 3.15 17.00
N TYR A 353 -26.75 2.85 17.40
CA TYR A 353 -25.55 3.55 16.93
C TYR A 353 -24.42 2.58 16.60
N LEU A 354 -24.01 2.55 15.33
CA LEU A 354 -22.86 1.78 14.85
C LEU A 354 -21.77 2.73 14.37
N ALA A 355 -20.62 2.70 15.04
CA ALA A 355 -19.40 3.33 14.56
C ALA A 355 -18.49 2.28 13.92
N VAL A 356 -18.00 2.55 12.71
CA VAL A 356 -17.03 1.70 12.01
C VAL A 356 -15.82 2.55 11.61
N ASP A 357 -14.73 2.36 12.32
CA ASP A 357 -13.44 3.03 12.07
C ASP A 357 -12.32 1.99 12.09
N THR A 358 -12.31 1.11 11.10
CA THR A 358 -11.22 0.17 10.89
C THR A 358 -10.25 0.73 9.84
N CYS A 359 -9.02 0.21 9.76
CA CYS A 359 -8.09 0.63 8.72
C CYS A 359 -8.37 -0.05 7.36
N GLY A 360 -9.57 0.15 6.79
CA GLY A 360 -9.91 -0.22 5.41
C GLY A 360 -10.79 -1.47 5.21
N SER A 361 -11.29 -2.10 6.29
CA SER A 361 -12.18 -3.28 6.22
C SER A 361 -13.66 -2.94 6.47
N GLU A 362 -14.06 -1.68 6.35
CA GLU A 362 -15.37 -1.18 6.77
C GLU A 362 -16.50 -1.82 5.96
N LEU A 363 -16.28 -2.06 4.66
CA LEU A 363 -17.28 -2.75 3.82
C LEU A 363 -17.53 -4.17 4.32
N GLU A 364 -16.47 -4.90 4.69
CA GLU A 364 -16.59 -6.26 5.17
C GLU A 364 -17.24 -6.33 6.55
N VAL A 365 -16.94 -5.37 7.43
CA VAL A 365 -17.67 -5.20 8.71
C VAL A 365 -19.17 -5.00 8.44
N LEU A 366 -19.54 -4.09 7.53
CA LEU A 366 -20.94 -3.80 7.19
C LEU A 366 -21.65 -5.02 6.59
N LYS A 367 -21.00 -5.77 5.70
CA LYS A 367 -21.59 -7.01 5.16
C LYS A 367 -21.78 -8.10 6.22
N GLY A 368 -21.00 -8.06 7.28
CA GLY A 368 -21.13 -8.97 8.43
C GLY A 368 -22.33 -8.66 9.34
N LEU A 369 -23.14 -7.63 9.06
CA LEU A 369 -24.28 -7.23 9.89
C LEU A 369 -25.44 -8.24 9.90
N GLY A 370 -25.60 -9.05 8.85
CA GLY A 370 -26.77 -9.91 8.68
C GLY A 370 -28.06 -9.09 8.49
N ASP A 371 -29.16 -9.52 9.10
CA ASP A 371 -30.49 -8.88 8.98
C ASP A 371 -30.73 -7.75 10.00
N ARG A 372 -29.69 -7.34 10.73
CA ARG A 372 -29.78 -6.33 11.80
C ARG A 372 -30.08 -4.95 11.24
N LYS A 373 -30.98 -4.21 11.90
CA LYS A 373 -31.18 -2.80 11.58
C LYS A 373 -30.18 -1.94 12.35
N VAL A 374 -29.68 -0.91 11.69
CA VAL A 374 -28.79 0.09 12.29
C VAL A 374 -29.42 1.46 12.11
N LYS A 375 -29.84 2.13 13.20
CA LYS A 375 -30.51 3.45 13.07
C LYS A 375 -29.54 4.54 12.62
N VAL A 376 -28.36 4.62 13.23
CA VAL A 376 -27.31 5.59 12.90
C VAL A 376 -26.00 4.88 12.62
N LEU A 377 -25.43 5.13 11.44
CA LEU A 377 -24.11 4.66 11.02
C LEU A 377 -23.13 5.85 10.94
N ASP A 378 -22.05 5.77 11.71
CA ASP A 378 -20.88 6.66 11.68
C ASP A 378 -19.70 5.93 11.04
N ILE A 379 -19.22 6.43 9.91
CA ILE A 379 -18.12 5.81 9.16
C ILE A 379 -17.11 6.85 8.68
N LYS A 380 -15.83 6.50 8.72
CA LYS A 380 -14.75 7.38 8.24
C LYS A 380 -14.94 7.68 6.75
N LYS A 381 -14.86 8.96 6.38
CA LYS A 381 -15.09 9.42 5.00
C LYS A 381 -14.15 8.76 3.99
N SER A 382 -12.89 8.51 4.36
CA SER A 382 -11.92 7.83 3.50
C SER A 382 -12.30 6.39 3.20
N ALA A 383 -13.14 5.76 4.02
CA ALA A 383 -13.66 4.42 3.84
C ALA A 383 -14.83 4.34 2.85
N VAL A 384 -15.50 5.47 2.57
CA VAL A 384 -16.73 5.51 1.77
C VAL A 384 -16.43 5.43 0.27
N THR A 385 -15.95 4.26 -0.14
CA THR A 385 -15.69 3.88 -1.54
C THR A 385 -16.98 3.70 -2.34
N LYS A 386 -16.88 3.53 -3.66
CA LYS A 386 -18.04 3.21 -4.52
C LYS A 386 -18.80 1.96 -4.03
N LYS A 387 -18.10 0.96 -3.50
CA LYS A 387 -18.71 -0.27 -3.00
C LYS A 387 -19.47 -0.03 -1.69
N VAL A 388 -18.91 0.77 -0.78
CA VAL A 388 -19.59 1.17 0.46
C VAL A 388 -20.83 2.00 0.16
N LYS A 389 -20.74 2.98 -0.77
CA LYS A 389 -21.92 3.76 -1.21
C LYS A 389 -23.02 2.88 -1.80
N GLN A 390 -22.63 1.87 -2.57
CA GLN A 390 -23.58 0.91 -3.13
C GLN A 390 -24.25 0.10 -2.02
N TRP A 391 -23.47 -0.44 -1.07
CA TRP A 391 -24.00 -1.17 0.08
C TRP A 391 -24.96 -0.30 0.92
N ILE A 392 -24.59 0.94 1.21
CA ILE A 392 -25.43 1.92 1.94
C ILE A 392 -26.77 2.12 1.21
N LYS A 393 -26.74 2.25 -0.11
CA LYS A 393 -27.95 2.41 -0.93
C LYS A 393 -28.82 1.16 -0.90
N ASP A 394 -28.21 -0.01 -0.96
CA ASP A 394 -28.91 -1.31 -1.00
C ASP A 394 -29.51 -1.71 0.36
N ASN A 395 -29.06 -1.08 1.45
CA ASN A 395 -29.54 -1.32 2.82
C ASN A 395 -30.34 -0.12 3.38
N ASP A 396 -30.96 0.66 2.49
CA ASP A 396 -31.90 1.73 2.83
C ASP A 396 -31.38 2.80 3.81
N PHE A 397 -30.08 3.09 3.77
CA PHE A 397 -29.54 4.25 4.47
C PHE A 397 -29.74 5.53 3.66
N LYS A 398 -29.96 6.63 4.38
CA LYS A 398 -29.98 8.00 3.89
C LYS A 398 -28.75 8.73 4.41
N PHE A 399 -28.02 9.38 3.52
CA PHE A 399 -26.95 10.29 3.91
C PHE A 399 -27.51 11.46 4.73
N TYR A 400 -26.92 11.71 5.89
CA TYR A 400 -27.29 12.82 6.77
C TYR A 400 -26.32 13.99 6.61
N LYS A 401 -25.05 13.79 6.95
CA LYS A 401 -24.03 14.84 6.98
C LYS A 401 -22.62 14.27 6.81
N SER A 402 -21.69 15.09 6.33
CA SER A 402 -20.25 14.84 6.42
C SER A 402 -19.61 15.95 7.25
N GLN A 403 -18.82 15.58 8.24
CA GLN A 403 -18.14 16.51 9.14
C GLN A 403 -16.84 15.89 9.66
N ASP A 404 -15.77 16.70 9.71
CA ASP A 404 -14.48 16.36 10.34
C ASP A 404 -13.88 15.00 9.94
N GLY A 405 -14.04 14.64 8.66
CA GLY A 405 -13.49 13.40 8.11
C GLY A 405 -14.39 12.17 8.27
N TYR A 406 -15.64 12.34 8.72
CA TYR A 406 -16.64 11.28 8.85
C TYR A 406 -17.89 11.57 8.00
N GLU A 407 -18.64 10.51 7.72
CA GLU A 407 -19.96 10.57 7.12
C GLU A 407 -20.95 9.83 8.01
N TYR A 408 -22.13 10.45 8.16
CA TYR A 408 -23.20 9.95 9.03
C TYR A 408 -24.41 9.59 8.18
N TYR A 409 -25.00 8.44 8.46
CA TYR A 409 -26.12 7.89 7.74
C TYR A 409 -27.22 7.45 8.70
N THR A 410 -28.48 7.59 8.30
CA THR A 410 -29.63 7.12 9.07
C THR A 410 -30.41 6.08 8.28
N LEU A 411 -31.00 5.10 8.95
CA LEU A 411 -31.96 4.20 8.31
C LEU A 411 -33.19 4.99 7.83
N LYS A 412 -33.73 4.66 6.66
CA LYS A 412 -34.92 5.30 6.10
C LYS A 412 -36.23 4.87 6.78
#